data_AF-A0A968Z6R6-F1
#
_entry.id   AF-A0A968Z6R6-F1
#
_cell.length_a   1.000
_cell.length_b   1.000
_cell.length_c   1.000
_cell.angle_alpha   90.00
_cell.angle_beta   90.00
_cell.angle_gamma   90.00
#
_symmetry.space_group_name_H-M   'P 1'
#
loop_
_entity.id
_entity.type
_entity.pdbx_description
1 polymer ?
#
loop_
_entity_poly.entity_id
_entity_poly.type
_entity_poly.pdbx_seq_one_letter_code
_entity_poly.pdbx_strand_id
1 'polypeptide(L)'
;MRRQDKFLLSTYSTSVIGGHTKPFELPSKKNIEQRYDYWNILKKWESVFGRENVIVRIFEREQMFGGDLLSDFTNLLKIDSIQKYKTAKTLNESLDADSLEYLRLINHYVPRFIDNDINQNRVKILHALRNYSKYYSNKNYSSMPKEMVENFMLNFDESNRQVANYFLNCSDGKLFKNDFHSEDNSSYTKLTIKKAFEITTYLLKDRIKQMYQLRTEN
;
A
#
# COMPACT_ATOMS: atom_id res chain seq x y z
N MET A 1 11.84 -5.82 -2.95
CA MET A 1 11.69 -5.38 -1.55
C MET A 1 11.27 -3.93 -1.48
N ARG A 2 10.41 -3.57 -0.53
CA ARG A 2 9.95 -2.19 -0.27
C ARG A 2 10.39 -1.78 1.13
N ARG A 3 10.67 -0.51 1.41
CA ARG A 3 11.02 -0.05 2.76
C ARG A 3 9.96 -0.52 3.77
N GLN A 4 10.40 -1.08 4.91
CA GLN A 4 9.53 -1.86 5.79
C GLN A 4 8.34 -1.06 6.34
N ASP A 5 8.54 0.20 6.69
CA ASP A 5 7.49 1.14 7.12
C ASP A 5 6.42 1.35 6.02
N LYS A 6 6.85 1.60 4.78
CA LYS A 6 5.96 1.74 3.62
C LYS A 6 5.24 0.43 3.30
N PHE A 7 5.91 -0.69 3.48
CA PHE A 7 5.31 -2.02 3.30
C PHE A 7 4.26 -2.32 4.38
N LEU A 8 4.53 -1.94 5.64
CA LEU A 8 3.59 -2.07 6.75
C LEU A 8 2.32 -1.23 6.51
N LEU A 9 2.47 0.05 6.16
CA LEU A 9 1.33 0.93 5.84
C LEU A 9 0.50 0.43 4.65
N SER A 10 1.17 -0.02 3.58
CA SER A 10 0.50 -0.59 2.41
C SER A 10 -0.25 -1.88 2.75
N THR A 11 0.31 -2.72 3.62
CA THR A 11 -0.35 -3.94 4.11
C THR A 11 -1.59 -3.59 4.93
N TYR A 12 -1.47 -2.63 5.85
CA TYR A 12 -2.60 -2.17 6.66
C TYR A 12 -3.73 -1.60 5.79
N SER A 13 -3.40 -0.72 4.84
CA SER A 13 -4.40 -0.16 3.91
C SER A 13 -5.13 -1.25 3.12
N THR A 14 -4.38 -2.23 2.60
CA THR A 14 -4.96 -3.39 1.90
C THR A 14 -5.86 -4.21 2.82
N SER A 15 -5.49 -4.39 4.09
CA SER A 15 -6.31 -5.12 5.06
C SER A 15 -7.65 -4.42 5.32
N VAL A 16 -7.64 -3.09 5.47
CA VAL A 16 -8.87 -2.28 5.66
C VAL A 16 -9.74 -2.33 4.41
N ILE A 17 -9.15 -2.21 3.22
CA ILE A 17 -9.85 -2.43 1.95
C ILE A 17 -10.43 -3.85 1.89
N GLY A 18 -9.75 -4.83 2.48
CA GLY A 18 -10.17 -6.22 2.64
C GLY A 18 -11.17 -6.49 3.77
N GLY A 19 -11.64 -5.47 4.50
CA GLY A 19 -12.66 -5.59 5.55
C GLY A 19 -12.14 -5.50 6.99
N HIS A 20 -10.85 -5.22 7.20
CA HIS A 20 -10.28 -5.08 8.54
C HIS A 20 -10.87 -3.89 9.30
N THR A 21 -11.12 -4.08 10.60
CA THR A 21 -11.85 -3.14 11.46
C THR A 21 -10.99 -2.55 12.57
N LYS A 22 -9.85 -3.15 12.91
CA LYS A 22 -9.00 -2.66 14.00
C LYS A 22 -8.11 -1.50 13.54
N PRO A 23 -7.79 -0.54 14.44
CA PRO A 23 -6.84 0.53 14.16
C PRO A 23 -5.46 0.02 13.74
N PHE A 24 -4.63 0.93 13.24
CA PHE A 24 -3.24 0.64 12.91
C PHE A 24 -2.46 0.32 14.19
N GLU A 25 -1.67 -0.75 14.14
CA GLU A 25 -0.77 -1.17 15.21
C GLU A 25 0.55 -1.65 14.62
N LEU A 26 1.64 -1.47 15.36
CA LEU A 26 2.93 -2.04 14.98
C LEU A 26 2.88 -3.58 15.09
N PRO A 27 3.55 -4.29 14.17
CA PRO A 27 3.57 -5.74 14.21
C PRO A 27 4.30 -6.28 15.45
N SER A 28 3.88 -7.44 15.93
CA SER A 28 4.60 -8.16 16.98
C SER A 28 6.00 -8.58 16.52
N LYS A 29 6.91 -8.84 17.47
CA LYS A 29 8.27 -9.32 17.17
C LYS A 29 8.30 -10.54 16.24
N LYS A 30 7.41 -11.51 16.47
CA LYS A 30 7.26 -12.69 15.61
C LYS A 30 6.89 -12.31 14.16
N ASN A 31 5.98 -11.35 13.98
CA ASN A 31 5.60 -10.87 12.65
C ASN A 31 6.74 -10.09 11.98
N ILE A 32 7.52 -9.32 12.74
CA ILE A 32 8.74 -8.63 12.28
C ILE A 32 9.71 -9.65 11.66
N GLU A 33 10.08 -10.69 12.42
CA GLU A 33 11.01 -11.74 11.99
C GLU A 33 10.50 -12.53 10.77
N GLN A 34 9.19 -12.77 10.68
CA GLN A 34 8.61 -13.60 9.62
C GLN A 34 8.37 -12.85 8.30
N ARG A 35 8.10 -11.54 8.36
CA ARG A 35 7.55 -10.79 7.21
C ARG A 35 8.36 -9.55 6.83
N TYR A 36 9.15 -8.99 7.75
CA TYR A 36 9.83 -7.71 7.54
C TYR A 36 11.36 -7.81 7.61
N ASP A 37 11.89 -8.85 8.24
CA ASP A 37 13.32 -9.20 8.21
C ASP A 37 13.69 -9.83 6.85
N TYR A 38 14.16 -8.97 5.94
CA TYR A 38 14.47 -9.39 4.59
C TYR A 38 15.68 -10.31 4.51
N TRP A 39 16.66 -10.18 5.40
CA TRP A 39 17.79 -11.09 5.43
C TRP A 39 17.32 -12.51 5.71
N ASN A 40 16.58 -12.70 6.80
CA ASN A 40 16.08 -14.02 7.19
C ASN A 40 15.12 -14.62 6.15
N ILE A 41 14.28 -13.80 5.53
CA ILE A 41 13.42 -14.25 4.43
C ILE A 41 14.27 -14.72 3.25
N LEU A 42 15.20 -13.88 2.77
CA LEU A 42 15.99 -14.19 1.59
C LEU A 42 16.91 -15.39 1.79
N LYS A 43 17.53 -15.54 2.96
CA LYS A 43 18.37 -16.72 3.27
C LYS A 43 17.59 -18.04 3.24
N LYS A 44 16.30 -18.03 3.63
CA LYS A 44 15.42 -19.21 3.52
C LYS A 44 15.11 -19.57 2.06
N TRP A 45 14.93 -18.57 1.20
CA TRP A 45 14.75 -18.81 -0.23
C TRP A 45 16.07 -19.31 -0.85
N GLU A 46 17.18 -18.65 -0.55
CA GLU A 46 18.50 -19.03 -1.02
C GLU A 46 18.89 -20.46 -0.61
N SER A 47 18.55 -20.90 0.62
CA SER A 47 18.88 -22.26 1.06
C SER A 47 18.21 -23.37 0.26
N VAL A 48 17.12 -23.05 -0.46
CA VAL A 48 16.38 -24.01 -1.29
C VAL A 48 16.72 -23.84 -2.77
N PHE A 49 16.78 -22.61 -3.25
CA PHE A 49 16.90 -22.31 -4.68
C PHE A 49 18.32 -22.00 -5.14
N GLY A 50 19.28 -21.80 -4.21
CA GLY A 50 20.61 -21.30 -4.55
C GLY A 50 20.64 -19.78 -4.73
N ARG A 51 21.82 -19.19 -4.53
CA ARG A 51 22.03 -17.73 -4.55
C ARG A 51 21.84 -17.14 -5.94
N GLU A 52 22.24 -17.87 -6.96
CA GLU A 52 22.15 -17.52 -8.37
C GLU A 52 20.71 -17.42 -8.87
N ASN A 53 19.77 -18.11 -8.23
CA ASN A 53 18.35 -18.12 -8.62
C ASN A 53 17.49 -17.14 -7.81
N VAL A 54 18.07 -16.42 -6.83
CA VAL A 54 17.38 -15.40 -6.04
C VAL A 54 17.82 -14.01 -6.49
N ILE A 55 16.99 -13.36 -7.31
CA ILE A 55 17.22 -12.01 -7.80
C ILE A 55 16.44 -11.01 -6.94
N VAL A 56 17.16 -10.16 -6.22
CA VAL A 56 16.56 -9.11 -5.39
C VAL A 56 16.47 -7.81 -6.18
N ARG A 57 15.29 -7.18 -6.17
CA ARG A 57 15.04 -5.83 -6.73
C ARG A 57 14.43 -4.93 -5.68
N ILE A 58 14.71 -3.63 -5.74
CA ILE A 58 14.18 -2.63 -4.81
C ILE A 58 13.02 -1.88 -5.44
N PHE A 59 11.92 -1.78 -4.70
CA PHE A 59 10.70 -1.10 -5.10
C PHE A 59 10.79 0.40 -4.77
N GLU A 60 11.76 1.08 -5.36
CA GLU A 60 11.96 2.53 -5.31
C GLU A 60 12.21 3.02 -6.74
N ARG A 61 11.48 4.04 -7.18
CA ARG A 61 11.53 4.50 -8.59
C ARG A 61 12.94 4.89 -8.99
N GLU A 62 13.66 5.53 -8.09
CA GLU A 62 15.04 5.98 -8.27
C GLU A 62 16.03 4.81 -8.44
N GLN A 63 15.62 3.59 -8.06
CA GLN A 63 16.40 2.36 -8.19
C GLN A 63 15.88 1.42 -9.30
N MET A 64 14.73 1.74 -9.90
CA MET A 64 14.16 0.99 -11.02
C MET A 64 14.73 1.46 -12.35
N PHE A 65 14.97 0.53 -13.26
CA PHE A 65 15.31 0.85 -14.64
C PHE A 65 14.17 1.65 -15.29
N GLY A 66 14.49 2.83 -15.82
CA GLY A 66 13.51 3.75 -16.41
C GLY A 66 12.53 4.36 -15.41
N GLY A 67 12.72 4.17 -14.09
CA GLY A 67 11.81 4.68 -13.07
C GLY A 67 10.44 4.01 -13.02
N ASP A 68 10.27 2.89 -13.72
CA ASP A 68 9.00 2.20 -13.91
C ASP A 68 9.12 0.69 -13.63
N LEU A 69 8.12 0.13 -12.96
CA LEU A 69 8.13 -1.27 -12.54
C LEU A 69 8.12 -2.24 -13.73
N LEU A 70 7.30 -1.93 -14.74
CA LEU A 70 7.15 -2.81 -15.90
C LEU A 70 8.45 -2.84 -16.72
N SER A 71 9.02 -1.66 -16.93
CA SER A 71 10.32 -1.47 -17.59
C SER A 71 11.44 -2.18 -16.83
N ASP A 72 11.46 -2.08 -15.49
CA ASP A 72 12.42 -2.80 -14.63
C ASP A 72 12.35 -4.31 -14.81
N PHE A 73 11.13 -4.85 -14.76
CA PHE A 73 10.89 -6.27 -14.85
C PHE A 73 11.24 -6.84 -16.22
N THR A 74 10.89 -6.16 -17.31
CA THR A 74 11.19 -6.65 -18.67
C THR A 74 12.65 -6.50 -19.03
N ASN A 75 13.32 -5.45 -18.55
CA ASN A 75 14.76 -5.30 -18.71
C ASN A 75 15.50 -6.45 -18.01
N LEU A 76 15.04 -6.84 -16.80
CA LEU A 76 15.60 -7.97 -16.08
C LEU A 76 15.48 -9.29 -16.88
N LEU A 77 14.34 -9.52 -17.52
CA LEU A 77 14.08 -10.71 -18.33
C LEU A 77 14.60 -10.62 -19.78
N LYS A 78 15.21 -9.50 -20.17
CA LYS A 78 15.66 -9.22 -21.54
C LYS A 78 14.54 -9.40 -22.58
N ILE A 79 13.35 -8.87 -22.27
CA ILE A 79 12.20 -8.89 -23.18
C ILE A 79 12.21 -7.61 -24.02
N ASP A 80 12.49 -7.74 -25.32
CA ASP A 80 12.80 -6.62 -26.22
C ASP A 80 11.62 -5.70 -26.59
N SER A 81 10.36 -6.10 -26.35
CA SER A 81 9.22 -5.23 -26.72
C SER A 81 7.99 -5.42 -25.86
N ILE A 82 7.71 -4.38 -25.06
CA ILE A 82 6.47 -4.23 -24.28
C ILE A 82 5.38 -3.52 -25.11
N GLN A 83 5.71 -2.95 -26.29
CA GLN A 83 4.78 -2.11 -27.07
C GLN A 83 3.46 -2.81 -27.44
N LYS A 84 3.43 -4.15 -27.40
CA LYS A 84 2.21 -4.96 -27.61
C LYS A 84 1.28 -5.01 -26.40
N TYR A 85 1.74 -4.65 -25.20
CA TYR A 85 0.93 -4.64 -23.99
C TYR A 85 0.33 -3.25 -23.77
N LYS A 86 -1.00 -3.18 -23.71
CA LYS A 86 -1.68 -1.96 -23.28
C LYS A 86 -1.31 -1.69 -21.83
N THR A 87 -0.76 -0.51 -21.55
CA THR A 87 -0.61 -0.02 -20.17
C THR A 87 -1.99 -0.06 -19.52
N ALA A 88 -2.18 -0.97 -18.56
CA ALA A 88 -3.41 -0.99 -17.79
C ALA A 88 -3.55 0.35 -17.06
N LYS A 89 -4.76 0.90 -17.02
CA LYS A 89 -5.04 2.03 -16.13
C LYS A 89 -4.59 1.65 -14.72
N THR A 90 -3.96 2.56 -13.99
CA THR A 90 -3.54 2.32 -12.61
C THR A 90 -4.73 1.89 -11.76
N LEU A 91 -4.81 0.59 -11.44
CA LEU A 91 -5.92 0.01 -10.67
C LEU A 91 -5.72 0.16 -9.15
N ASN A 92 -4.48 0.38 -8.71
CA ASN A 92 -4.14 0.61 -7.30
C ASN A 92 -4.35 2.08 -6.94
N GLU A 93 -5.60 2.54 -7.03
CA GLU A 93 -5.98 3.83 -6.46
C GLU A 93 -6.04 3.66 -4.93
N SER A 94 -4.93 4.08 -4.28
CA SER A 94 -4.83 4.20 -2.83
C SER A 94 -5.94 5.12 -2.31
N LEU A 95 -6.52 4.75 -1.17
CA LEU A 95 -7.35 5.69 -0.43
C LEU A 95 -6.44 6.69 0.29
N ASP A 96 -6.88 7.93 0.40
CA ASP A 96 -6.31 8.89 1.33
C ASP A 96 -6.57 8.45 2.79
N ALA A 97 -5.87 9.05 3.75
CA ALA A 97 -5.92 8.67 5.15
C ALA A 97 -7.33 8.74 5.75
N ASP A 98 -8.09 9.80 5.43
CA ASP A 98 -9.44 10.00 5.97
C ASP A 98 -10.41 8.97 5.38
N SER A 99 -10.35 8.74 4.06
CA SER A 99 -11.18 7.74 3.39
C SER A 99 -10.87 6.32 3.86
N LEU A 100 -9.60 6.01 4.13
CA LEU A 100 -9.20 4.72 4.67
C LEU A 100 -9.74 4.52 6.09
N GLU A 101 -9.62 5.53 6.95
CA GLU A 101 -10.14 5.48 8.31
C GLU A 101 -11.68 5.42 8.35
N TYR A 102 -12.35 6.16 7.46
CA TYR A 102 -13.80 6.06 7.26
C TYR A 102 -14.20 4.63 6.87
N LEU A 103 -13.51 4.03 5.89
CA LEU A 103 -13.78 2.65 5.47
C LEU A 103 -13.58 1.65 6.62
N ARG A 104 -12.52 1.82 7.42
CA ARG A 104 -12.26 0.97 8.60
C ARG A 104 -13.41 1.01 9.59
N LEU A 105 -13.97 2.19 9.85
CA LEU A 105 -15.13 2.36 10.73
C LEU A 105 -16.39 1.73 10.13
N ILE A 106 -16.63 1.93 8.83
CA ILE A 106 -17.77 1.36 8.11
C ILE A 106 -17.70 -0.17 8.04
N ASN A 107 -16.51 -0.77 8.01
CA ASN A 107 -16.36 -2.23 7.97
C ASN A 107 -17.04 -2.95 9.16
N HIS A 108 -17.30 -2.27 10.28
CA HIS A 108 -18.09 -2.82 11.40
C HIS A 108 -19.58 -2.98 11.07
N TYR A 109 -20.11 -2.13 10.19
CA TYR A 109 -21.53 -2.06 9.86
C TYR A 109 -21.84 -2.64 8.49
N VAL A 110 -20.87 -2.63 7.58
CA VAL A 110 -20.99 -3.10 6.21
C VAL A 110 -19.89 -4.15 5.98
N PRO A 111 -20.12 -5.41 6.38
CA PRO A 111 -19.10 -6.46 6.31
C PRO A 111 -18.76 -6.77 4.84
N ARG A 112 -17.57 -7.34 4.63
CA ARG A 112 -17.12 -7.72 3.28
C ARG A 112 -17.97 -8.80 2.63
N PHE A 113 -18.47 -9.72 3.44
CA PHE A 113 -19.30 -10.82 2.99
C PHE A 113 -20.64 -10.82 3.72
N ILE A 114 -21.70 -11.18 3.01
CA ILE A 114 -23.04 -11.46 3.53
C ILE A 114 -23.42 -12.81 2.92
N ASP A 115 -23.81 -13.80 3.74
CA ASP A 115 -24.18 -15.14 3.28
C ASP A 115 -23.15 -15.80 2.34
N ASN A 116 -21.86 -15.67 2.68
CA ASN A 116 -20.69 -16.09 1.87
C ASN A 116 -20.50 -15.37 0.53
N ASP A 117 -21.39 -14.47 0.14
CA ASP A 117 -21.27 -13.66 -1.06
C ASP A 117 -20.63 -12.30 -0.79
N ILE A 118 -19.98 -11.73 -1.81
CA ILE A 118 -19.41 -10.39 -1.73
C ILE A 118 -20.53 -9.38 -1.52
N ASN A 119 -20.41 -8.58 -0.47
CA ASN A 119 -21.34 -7.50 -0.20
C ASN A 119 -21.22 -6.39 -1.26
N GLN A 120 -22.15 -6.39 -2.22
CA GLN A 120 -22.17 -5.43 -3.33
C GLN A 120 -22.32 -3.97 -2.86
N ASN A 121 -23.00 -3.73 -1.73
CA ASN A 121 -23.10 -2.39 -1.17
C ASN A 121 -21.73 -1.90 -0.68
N ARG A 122 -20.94 -2.78 -0.07
CA ARG A 122 -19.57 -2.47 0.33
C ARG A 122 -18.68 -2.14 -0.88
N VAL A 123 -18.80 -2.92 -1.96
CA VAL A 123 -18.05 -2.68 -3.20
C VAL A 123 -18.38 -1.30 -3.76
N LYS A 124 -19.66 -0.90 -3.78
CA LYS A 124 -20.09 0.44 -4.21
C LYS A 124 -19.52 1.55 -3.33
N ILE A 125 -19.56 1.37 -2.00
CA ILE A 125 -18.95 2.33 -1.06
C ILE A 125 -17.45 2.48 -1.31
N LEU A 126 -16.71 1.37 -1.44
CA LEU A 126 -15.29 1.39 -1.72
C LEU A 126 -14.97 2.11 -3.04
N HIS A 127 -15.76 1.88 -4.09
CA HIS A 127 -15.59 2.57 -5.37
C HIS A 127 -15.84 4.08 -5.25
N ALA A 128 -16.91 4.48 -4.56
CA ALA A 128 -17.19 5.89 -4.31
C ALA A 128 -16.09 6.55 -3.45
N LEU A 129 -15.57 5.87 -2.44
CA LEU A 129 -14.45 6.37 -1.64
C LEU A 129 -13.18 6.56 -2.47
N ARG A 130 -12.86 5.65 -3.41
CA ARG A 130 -11.73 5.84 -4.32
C ARG A 130 -11.89 7.10 -5.18
N ASN A 131 -13.09 7.33 -5.69
CA ASN A 131 -13.39 8.56 -6.43
C ASN A 131 -13.28 9.81 -5.55
N TYR A 132 -13.79 9.74 -4.31
CA TYR A 132 -13.63 10.83 -3.35
C TYR A 132 -12.14 11.13 -3.09
N SER A 133 -11.34 10.10 -2.77
CA SER A 133 -9.89 10.22 -2.57
C SER A 133 -9.20 10.85 -3.78
N LYS A 134 -9.59 10.45 -4.98
CA LYS A 134 -8.98 10.93 -6.23
C LYS A 134 -9.27 12.40 -6.53
N TYR A 135 -10.50 12.85 -6.30
CA TYR A 135 -10.98 14.15 -6.80
C TYR A 135 -11.15 15.22 -5.72
N TYR A 136 -11.32 14.82 -4.45
CA TYR A 136 -11.72 15.73 -3.37
C TYR A 136 -10.81 15.67 -2.15
N SER A 137 -9.97 14.64 -2.01
CA SER A 137 -8.97 14.62 -0.95
C SER A 137 -7.77 15.47 -1.31
N ASN A 138 -7.10 16.02 -0.30
CA ASN A 138 -5.81 16.69 -0.46
C ASN A 138 -4.66 15.70 -0.73
N LYS A 139 -4.96 14.42 -1.02
CA LYS A 139 -3.99 13.32 -1.17
C LYS A 139 -3.09 13.10 0.05
N ASN A 140 -3.59 13.43 1.24
CA ASN A 140 -2.93 13.12 2.49
C ASN A 140 -2.98 11.61 2.71
N TYR A 141 -1.93 10.88 2.33
CA TYR A 141 -1.85 9.44 2.58
C TYR A 141 -1.49 9.17 4.04
N SER A 142 -1.88 8.00 4.55
CA SER A 142 -1.52 7.59 5.90
C SER A 142 -0.01 7.50 6.04
N SER A 143 0.54 8.20 7.03
CA SER A 143 1.93 8.06 7.45
C SER A 143 1.99 7.71 8.94
N MET A 144 3.11 7.13 9.36
CA MET A 144 3.42 6.99 10.78
C MET A 144 4.17 8.25 11.25
N PRO A 145 4.02 8.64 12.52
CA PRO A 145 4.85 9.68 13.11
C PRO A 145 6.34 9.38 12.90
N LYS A 146 7.15 10.42 12.64
CA LYS A 146 8.58 10.29 12.33
C LYS A 146 9.32 9.40 13.33
N GLU A 147 9.16 9.67 14.62
CA GLU A 147 9.77 8.89 15.72
C GLU A 147 9.35 7.41 15.69
N MET A 148 8.08 7.12 15.36
CA MET A 148 7.60 5.75 15.21
C MET A 148 8.25 5.06 14.02
N VAL A 149 8.42 5.77 12.90
CA VAL A 149 9.13 5.22 11.72
C VAL A 149 10.59 4.95 12.07
N GLU A 150 11.28 5.90 12.71
CA GLU A 150 12.69 5.75 13.11
C GLU A 150 12.86 4.53 14.02
N ASN A 151 12.09 4.45 15.11
CA ASN A 151 12.13 3.32 16.04
C ASN A 151 11.77 1.98 15.38
N PHE A 152 10.79 1.97 14.47
CA PHE A 152 10.43 0.77 13.73
C PHE A 152 11.56 0.33 12.79
N MET A 153 12.20 1.28 12.09
CA MET A 153 13.24 1.00 11.10
C MET A 153 14.54 0.50 11.73
N LEU A 154 14.87 0.91 12.96
CA LEU A 154 16.03 0.40 13.72
C LEU A 154 16.07 -1.13 13.83
N ASN A 155 14.90 -1.79 13.84
CA ASN A 155 14.82 -3.25 13.88
C ASN A 155 15.42 -3.94 12.64
N PHE A 156 15.61 -3.20 11.55
CA PHE A 156 15.99 -3.75 10.25
C PHE A 156 17.34 -3.26 9.75
N ASP A 157 18.04 -2.37 10.46
CA ASP A 157 19.29 -1.76 9.97
C ASP A 157 20.33 -2.81 9.58
N GLU A 158 20.57 -3.79 10.46
CA GLU A 158 21.54 -4.86 10.20
C GLU A 158 21.07 -5.78 9.07
N SER A 159 19.83 -6.27 9.12
CA SER A 159 19.25 -7.10 8.05
C SER A 159 19.32 -6.38 6.70
N ASN A 160 18.95 -5.10 6.65
CA ASN A 160 18.95 -4.32 5.42
C ASN A 160 20.36 -4.11 4.87
N ARG A 161 21.34 -3.82 5.74
CA ARG A 161 22.75 -3.71 5.36
C ARG A 161 23.30 -5.01 4.81
N GLN A 162 22.98 -6.15 5.44
CA GLN A 162 23.38 -7.46 4.95
C GLN A 162 22.78 -7.76 3.57
N VAL A 163 21.50 -7.44 3.36
CA VAL A 163 20.86 -7.60 2.05
C VAL A 163 21.50 -6.70 0.99
N ALA A 164 21.76 -5.42 1.31
CA ALA A 164 22.39 -4.47 0.39
C ALA A 164 23.77 -4.97 -0.07
N ASN A 165 24.60 -5.41 0.88
CA ASN A 165 25.95 -5.89 0.59
C ASN A 165 25.94 -7.22 -0.18
N TYR A 166 25.19 -8.22 0.30
CA TYR A 166 25.28 -9.59 -0.19
C TYR A 166 24.41 -9.88 -1.42
N PHE A 167 23.20 -9.29 -1.47
CA PHE A 167 22.27 -9.55 -2.58
C PHE A 167 22.43 -8.54 -3.73
N LEU A 168 22.81 -7.30 -3.42
CA LEU A 168 22.86 -6.20 -4.39
C LEU A 168 24.27 -5.67 -4.67
N ASN A 169 25.30 -6.17 -3.98
CA ASN A 169 26.68 -5.69 -4.08
C ASN A 169 26.79 -4.16 -3.89
N CYS A 170 25.94 -3.60 -3.03
CA CYS A 170 25.90 -2.17 -2.77
C CYS A 170 26.85 -1.83 -1.63
N SER A 171 28.02 -1.28 -1.94
CA SER A 171 29.12 -1.07 -0.98
C SER A 171 28.83 -0.02 0.10
N ASP A 172 27.85 0.86 -0.09
CA ASP A 172 27.42 1.83 0.92
C ASP A 172 26.51 1.21 2.01
N GLY A 173 26.11 -0.05 1.84
CA GLY A 173 25.24 -0.78 2.76
C GLY A 173 23.81 -0.24 2.86
N LYS A 174 23.39 0.70 2.00
CA LYS A 174 22.06 1.32 2.03
C LYS A 174 21.11 0.59 1.09
N LEU A 175 20.19 -0.19 1.67
CA LEU A 175 19.18 -0.92 0.88
C LEU A 175 18.16 0.01 0.21
N PHE A 176 17.82 1.11 0.87
CA PHE A 176 16.84 2.10 0.41
C PHE A 176 17.52 3.46 0.34
N LYS A 177 17.32 4.18 -0.78
CA LYS A 177 17.95 5.47 -1.04
C LYS A 177 17.08 6.65 -0.63
N ASN A 178 15.76 6.45 -0.59
CA ASN A 178 14.86 7.48 -0.13
C ASN A 178 14.96 7.58 1.39
N ASP A 179 15.57 8.67 1.84
CA ASP A 179 15.50 9.08 3.23
C ASP A 179 14.05 9.44 3.59
N PHE A 180 13.83 9.73 4.87
CA PHE A 180 12.53 10.17 5.39
C PHE A 180 12.15 11.48 4.70
N HIS A 181 11.50 11.42 3.54
CA HIS A 181 10.83 12.58 2.99
C HIS A 181 9.71 12.94 3.95
N SER A 182 10.00 13.94 4.76
CA SER A 182 9.13 14.67 5.67
C SER A 182 8.11 15.50 4.90
N GLU A 183 7.44 14.90 3.93
CA GLU A 183 6.38 15.52 3.15
C GLU A 183 5.09 14.78 3.42
N ASP A 184 4.70 14.79 4.70
CA ASP A 184 3.39 15.22 5.17
C ASP A 184 3.33 14.91 6.67
N ASN A 185 3.03 15.92 7.48
CA ASN A 185 2.71 15.77 8.90
C ASN A 185 1.35 15.06 9.10
N SER A 186 0.98 14.13 8.22
CA SER A 186 -0.21 13.30 8.36
C SER A 186 0.11 12.13 9.29
N SER A 187 0.26 12.45 10.58
CA SER A 187 0.07 11.45 11.64
C SER A 187 -1.23 10.67 11.35
N TYR A 188 -1.32 9.42 11.77
CA TYR A 188 -2.58 8.69 11.79
C TYR A 188 -3.64 9.52 12.54
N THR A 189 -4.39 10.33 11.80
CA THR A 189 -5.35 11.26 12.35
C THR A 189 -6.64 10.51 12.54
N LYS A 190 -7.12 10.50 13.79
CA LYS A 190 -8.49 10.08 14.07
C LYS A 190 -9.42 10.89 13.17
N LEU A 191 -10.26 10.19 12.42
CA LEU A 191 -11.22 10.83 11.52
C LEU A 191 -12.08 11.82 12.31
N THR A 192 -12.06 13.09 11.89
CA THR A 192 -12.88 14.12 12.53
C THR A 192 -14.35 13.95 12.14
N ILE A 193 -15.26 14.36 13.01
CA ILE A 193 -16.70 14.34 12.73
C ILE A 193 -17.01 15.13 11.46
N LYS A 194 -16.42 16.31 11.29
CA LYS A 194 -16.58 17.15 10.10
C LYS A 194 -16.20 16.38 8.82
N LYS A 195 -15.03 15.73 8.81
CA LYS A 195 -14.57 14.95 7.66
C LYS A 195 -15.46 13.74 7.39
N ALA A 196 -15.94 13.06 8.44
CA ALA A 196 -16.91 11.97 8.30
C ALA A 196 -18.22 12.44 7.65
N PHE A 197 -18.72 13.63 8.02
CA PHE A 197 -19.89 14.24 7.38
C PHE A 197 -19.62 14.63 5.92
N GLU A 198 -18.45 15.19 5.59
CA GLU A 198 -18.05 15.50 4.21
C GLU A 198 -18.08 14.25 3.32
N ILE A 199 -17.43 13.17 3.76
CA ILE A 199 -17.41 11.89 3.06
C ILE A 199 -18.83 11.33 2.92
N THR A 200 -19.61 11.30 4.00
CA THR A 200 -20.99 10.78 3.98
C THR A 200 -21.87 11.57 3.02
N THR A 201 -21.75 12.91 3.00
CA THR A 201 -22.49 13.77 2.07
C THR A 201 -22.15 13.46 0.62
N TYR A 202 -20.86 13.22 0.33
CA TYR A 202 -20.43 12.79 -1.00
C TYR A 202 -21.04 11.45 -1.39
N LEU A 203 -20.99 10.43 -0.52
CA LEU A 203 -21.55 9.11 -0.77
C LEU A 203 -23.06 9.16 -1.04
N LEU A 204 -23.80 9.99 -0.29
CA LEU A 204 -25.23 10.19 -0.51
C LEU A 204 -25.51 10.84 -1.88
N LYS A 205 -24.78 11.89 -2.25
CA LYS A 205 -24.93 12.57 -3.55
C LYS A 205 -24.59 11.63 -4.71
N ASP A 206 -23.52 10.86 -4.61
CA ASP A 206 -23.13 9.86 -5.61
C ASP A 206 -24.24 8.81 -5.78
N ARG A 207 -24.83 8.33 -4.68
CA ARG A 207 -25.91 7.36 -4.73
C ARG A 207 -27.18 7.93 -5.38
N ILE A 208 -27.56 9.15 -5.02
CA ILE A 208 -28.71 9.85 -5.62
C ILE A 208 -28.50 10.01 -7.13
N LYS A 209 -27.31 10.42 -7.56
CA LYS A 209 -26.98 10.56 -8.99
C LYS A 209 -27.12 9.25 -9.76
N GLN A 210 -26.60 8.14 -9.21
CA GLN A 210 -26.75 6.81 -9.82
C GLN A 210 -28.22 6.40 -9.94
N MET A 211 -29.07 6.72 -8.96
CA MET A 211 -30.50 6.42 -9.02
C MET A 211 -31.22 7.20 -10.13
N TYR A 212 -30.85 8.46 -10.36
CA TYR A 212 -31.43 9.24 -11.46
C TYR A 212 -31.01 8.71 -12.83
N GLN A 213 -29.76 8.31 -13.02
CA GLN A 213 -29.28 7.74 -14.28
C GLN A 213 -30.03 6.46 -14.68
N LEU A 214 -30.29 5.57 -13.71
CA LEU A 214 -31.06 4.35 -13.94
C LEU A 214 -32.53 4.60 -14.31
N ARG A 215 -33.08 5.78 -13.97
CA ARG A 215 -34.46 6.16 -14.33
C ARG A 215 -34.58 6.79 -15.71
N THR A 216 -33.49 7.32 -16.25
CA THR A 216 -33.47 7.95 -17.58
C THR A 216 -33.08 6.96 -18.70
N GLU A 217 -32.55 5.78 -18.35
CA GLU A 217 -32.14 4.74 -19.28
C GLU A 217 -33.21 3.64 -19.48
N ASN A 218 -34.33 3.70 -18.75
CA ASN A 218 -35.53 2.87 -18.93
C ASN A 218 -36.66 3.72 -19.53
#